data_AF-A0A660ZZL7-F1
#
_entry.id   AF-A0A660ZZL7-F1
#
_cell.length_a   1.000
_cell.length_b   1.000
_cell.length_c   1.000
_cell.angle_alpha   90.00
_cell.angle_beta   90.00
_cell.angle_gamma   90.00
#
_symmetry.space_group_name_H-M   'P 1'
#
loop_
_entity.id
_entity.type
_entity.pdbx_description
1 polymer ?
#
loop_
_entity_poly.entity_id
_entity_poly.type
_entity_poly.pdbx_seq_one_letter_code
_entity_poly.pdbx_strand_id
1 'polypeptide(L)'
;MSKHIPDHEELRRDLGAVFGQVEPSDQLRASVLQAADRHLAGRQVRRIPRPLWRRPALATAVAAAAAIVLLLARPDAPVPTGDLNGDGRIDILDAWRLSSDLRTGQGQDQADLDADGEITPDDLDRLLEQIVSVGGGTS
;
A
#
# COMPACT_ATOMS: atom_id res chain seq x y z
N MET A 1 -36.99 -6.61 11.82
CA MET A 1 -36.05 -5.55 12.22
C MET A 1 -35.30 -5.11 10.97
N SER A 2 -35.68 -3.99 10.35
CA SER A 2 -35.03 -3.48 9.14
C SER A 2 -33.74 -2.78 9.50
N LYS A 3 -32.60 -3.22 8.93
CA LYS A 3 -31.31 -2.54 9.01
C LYS A 3 -31.42 -1.20 8.28
N HIS A 4 -31.29 -0.10 9.01
CA HIS A 4 -31.16 1.23 8.44
C HIS A 4 -29.73 1.36 7.90
N ILE A 5 -29.59 1.40 6.57
CA ILE A 5 -28.31 1.63 5.90
C ILE A 5 -28.19 3.16 5.73
N PRO A 6 -27.20 3.81 6.36
CA PRO A 6 -27.08 5.27 6.29
C PRO A 6 -26.77 5.71 4.87
N ASP A 7 -27.37 6.84 4.47
CA ASP A 7 -27.28 7.37 3.13
C ASP A 7 -25.90 7.98 2.87
N HIS A 8 -25.40 7.92 1.64
CA HIS A 8 -24.01 8.32 1.31
C HIS A 8 -23.70 9.80 1.61
N GLU A 9 -24.70 10.67 1.64
CA GLU A 9 -24.54 12.07 2.02
C GLU A 9 -24.33 12.26 3.52
N GLU A 10 -24.97 11.42 4.34
CA GLU A 10 -24.83 11.45 5.80
C GLU A 10 -23.42 11.03 6.21
N LEU A 11 -22.89 9.99 5.56
CA LEU A 11 -21.51 9.54 5.73
C LEU A 11 -20.50 10.63 5.36
N ARG A 12 -20.74 11.37 4.26
CA ARG A 12 -19.85 12.47 3.84
C ARG A 12 -19.91 13.65 4.80
N ARG A 13 -21.08 13.94 5.36
CA ARG A 13 -21.26 15.01 6.35
C ARG A 13 -20.56 14.68 7.66
N ASP A 14 -20.71 13.45 8.15
CA ASP A 14 -20.08 12.98 9.38
C ASP A 14 -18.56 12.88 9.23
N LEU A 15 -18.07 12.34 8.11
CA LEU A 15 -16.64 12.32 7.83
C LEU A 15 -16.07 13.74 7.66
N GLY A 16 -16.83 14.66 7.04
CA GLY A 16 -16.46 16.07 6.95
C GLY A 16 -16.44 16.78 8.31
N ALA A 17 -17.25 16.35 9.27
CA ALA A 17 -17.27 16.86 10.63
C ALA A 17 -16.13 16.30 11.49
N VAL A 18 -15.78 15.02 11.30
CA VAL A 18 -14.70 14.33 12.04
C VAL A 18 -13.32 14.67 11.50
N PHE A 19 -13.17 14.74 10.17
CA PHE A 19 -11.88 14.92 9.49
C PHE A 19 -11.76 16.27 8.78
N GLY A 20 -12.50 17.29 9.27
CA GLY A 20 -12.64 18.61 8.64
C GLY A 20 -11.42 19.01 7.84
N GLN A 21 -11.62 19.36 6.55
CA GLN A 21 -10.57 19.44 5.52
C GLN A 21 -9.24 19.91 6.09
N VAL A 22 -8.38 18.95 6.43
CA VAL A 22 -7.08 19.24 7.04
C VAL A 22 -6.18 19.68 5.89
N GLU A 23 -6.32 20.94 5.51
CA GLU A 23 -5.36 21.60 4.65
C GLU A 23 -4.00 21.49 5.33
N PRO A 24 -3.03 20.79 4.71
CA PRO A 24 -1.74 20.57 5.32
C PRO A 24 -1.11 21.93 5.63
N SER A 25 -0.63 22.08 6.87
CA SER A 25 -0.07 23.34 7.33
C SER A 25 1.07 23.80 6.42
N ASP A 26 1.26 25.11 6.27
CA ASP A 26 2.31 25.67 5.41
C ASP A 26 3.71 25.18 5.83
N GLN A 27 3.89 24.87 7.11
CA GLN A 27 5.12 24.26 7.64
C GLN A 27 5.36 22.85 7.11
N LEU A 28 4.32 22.03 6.98
CA LEU A 28 4.42 20.69 6.40
C LEU A 28 4.72 20.76 4.89
N ARG A 29 4.07 21.68 4.18
CA ARG A 29 4.37 21.92 2.75
C ARG A 29 5.81 22.35 2.54
N ALA A 30 6.30 23.28 3.37
CA ALA A 30 7.68 23.74 3.30
C ALA A 30 8.70 22.64 3.60
N SER A 31 8.43 21.76 4.58
CA SER A 31 9.34 20.67 4.92
C SER A 31 9.41 19.58 3.84
N VAL A 32 8.29 19.28 3.17
CA VAL A 32 8.24 18.39 2.00
C VAL A 32 9.02 18.98 0.83
N LEU A 33 8.83 20.26 0.53
CA LEU A 33 9.59 20.95 -0.53
C LEU A 33 11.09 20.99 -0.22
N GLN A 34 11.47 21.28 1.02
CA GLN A 34 12.87 21.29 1.45
C GLN A 34 13.50 19.88 1.44
N ALA A 35 12.73 18.84 1.71
CA ALA A 35 13.17 17.46 1.59
C ALA A 35 13.39 17.08 0.12
N ALA A 36 12.47 17.47 -0.76
CA ALA A 36 12.60 17.26 -2.21
C ALA A 36 13.82 17.99 -2.79
N ASP A 37 14.06 19.23 -2.36
CA ASP A 37 15.17 20.03 -2.87
C ASP A 37 16.53 19.47 -2.42
N ARG A 38 16.63 19.01 -1.16
CA ARG A 38 17.83 18.28 -0.67
C ARG A 38 18.09 17.00 -1.44
N HIS A 39 17.03 16.29 -1.84
CA HIS A 39 17.14 15.06 -2.63
C HIS A 39 17.64 15.36 -4.06
N LEU A 40 17.24 16.50 -4.64
CA LEU A 40 17.66 16.93 -5.97
C LEU A 40 19.06 17.58 -5.98
N ALA A 41 19.45 18.29 -4.91
CA ALA A 41 20.72 18.99 -4.79
C ALA A 41 21.94 18.03 -4.78
N GLY A 42 21.76 16.77 -4.40
CA GLY A 42 22.80 15.73 -4.48
C GLY A 42 23.16 15.30 -5.92
N ARG A 43 22.38 15.71 -6.93
CA ARG A 43 22.58 15.37 -8.33
C ARG A 43 23.30 16.51 -9.07
N GLN A 44 24.48 16.91 -8.59
CA GLN A 44 25.38 17.72 -9.41
C GLN A 44 25.81 16.92 -10.64
N VAL A 45 25.09 17.11 -11.74
CA VAL A 45 25.48 16.61 -13.06
C VAL A 45 26.80 17.29 -13.40
N ARG A 46 27.92 16.59 -13.17
CA ARG A 46 29.22 16.95 -13.70
C ARG A 46 29.04 17.18 -15.20
N ARG A 47 29.13 18.44 -15.63
CA ARG A 47 29.13 18.83 -17.05
C ARG A 47 30.43 18.31 -17.65
N ILE A 48 30.39 17.08 -18.15
CA ILE A 48 31.47 16.52 -18.96
C ILE A 48 31.39 17.21 -20.33
N PRO A 49 32.42 17.95 -20.78
CA PRO A 49 32.43 18.52 -22.13
C PRO A 49 32.49 17.36 -23.13
N ARG A 50 31.42 17.18 -23.91
CA ARG A 50 31.31 16.12 -24.91
C ARG A 50 31.92 16.59 -26.24
N PRO A 51 32.92 15.92 -26.82
CA PRO A 51 33.15 16.04 -28.25
C PRO A 51 32.10 15.21 -29.00
N LEU A 52 31.51 15.85 -30.01
CA LEU A 52 30.52 15.29 -30.93
C LEU A 52 31.03 13.98 -31.56
N TRP A 53 30.30 12.88 -31.39
CA TRP A 53 30.07 11.90 -32.46
C TRP A 53 28.86 11.01 -32.18
N ARG A 54 27.77 11.33 -32.90
CA ARG A 54 26.90 10.42 -33.67
C ARG A 54 26.46 9.08 -33.01
N ARG A 55 25.16 8.98 -32.64
CA ARG A 55 24.12 8.03 -33.14
C ARG A 55 22.85 8.00 -32.24
N PRO A 56 21.68 7.53 -32.73
CA PRO A 56 20.38 8.22 -32.62
C PRO A 56 19.67 8.01 -31.27
N ALA A 57 19.03 9.08 -30.81
CA ALA A 57 18.55 9.27 -29.44
C ALA A 57 17.17 8.64 -29.11
N LEU A 58 16.70 7.61 -29.82
CA LEU A 58 15.33 7.11 -29.63
C LEU A 58 15.21 5.71 -29.00
N ALA A 59 16.28 4.92 -28.93
CA ALA A 59 16.22 3.59 -28.30
C ALA A 59 16.46 3.61 -26.77
N THR A 60 17.11 4.64 -26.24
CA THR A 60 17.54 4.68 -24.83
C THR A 60 16.44 5.07 -23.84
N ALA A 61 15.43 5.83 -24.27
CA ALA A 61 14.35 6.26 -23.38
C ALA A 61 13.41 5.11 -22.98
N VAL A 62 13.07 4.23 -23.93
CA VAL A 62 12.22 3.05 -23.67
C VAL A 62 12.95 2.04 -22.77
N ALA A 63 14.24 1.81 -23.02
CA ALA A 63 15.04 0.92 -22.18
C ALA A 63 15.19 1.45 -20.74
N ALA A 64 15.35 2.75 -20.55
CA ALA A 64 15.41 3.36 -19.22
C ALA A 64 14.05 3.32 -18.50
N ALA A 65 12.95 3.57 -19.19
CA ALA A 65 11.60 3.44 -18.62
C ALA A 65 11.29 1.98 -18.24
N ALA A 66 11.61 1.02 -19.13
CA ALA A 66 11.47 -0.41 -18.85
C ALA A 66 12.36 -0.87 -17.69
N ALA A 67 13.59 -0.35 -17.60
CA ALA A 67 14.47 -0.64 -16.47
C ALA A 67 13.94 -0.05 -15.15
N ILE A 68 13.36 1.15 -15.16
CA ILE A 68 12.71 1.73 -13.97
C ILE A 68 11.48 0.91 -13.57
N VAL A 69 10.64 0.49 -14.53
CA VAL A 69 9.49 -0.39 -14.27
C VAL A 69 9.96 -1.74 -13.70
N LEU A 70 11.02 -2.35 -14.25
CA LEU A 70 11.61 -3.59 -13.74
C LEU A 70 12.27 -3.41 -12.36
N LEU A 71 12.84 -2.23 -12.07
CA LEU A 71 13.48 -1.95 -10.77
C LEU A 71 12.44 -1.65 -9.68
N LEU A 72 11.29 -1.09 -10.06
CA LEU A 72 10.14 -0.84 -9.18
C LEU A 72 9.27 -2.10 -9.02
N ALA A 73 9.19 -2.94 -10.05
CA ALA A 73 8.65 -4.29 -10.00
C ALA A 73 9.66 -5.23 -9.33
N ARG A 74 10.08 -4.88 -8.11
CA ARG A 74 10.87 -5.77 -7.26
C ARG A 74 10.20 -7.15 -7.30
N PRO A 75 10.95 -8.21 -7.62
CA PRO A 75 10.39 -9.54 -7.73
C PRO A 75 9.79 -9.90 -6.37
N ASP A 76 8.49 -10.16 -6.41
CA ASP A 76 7.70 -10.99 -5.51
C ASP A 76 8.44 -11.33 -4.21
N ALA A 77 8.41 -10.41 -3.25
CA ALA A 77 8.46 -10.88 -1.87
C ALA A 77 7.29 -11.86 -1.75
N PRO A 78 7.51 -13.11 -1.30
CA PRO A 78 6.41 -14.05 -1.15
C PRO A 78 5.33 -13.36 -0.32
N VAL A 79 4.16 -13.15 -0.94
CA VAL A 79 3.00 -12.56 -0.27
C VAL A 79 2.74 -13.46 0.93
N PRO A 80 2.88 -12.94 2.17
CA PRO A 80 2.67 -13.75 3.35
C PRO A 80 1.27 -14.36 3.32
N THR A 81 1.14 -15.66 3.59
CA THR A 81 -0.17 -16.27 3.78
C THR A 81 -0.90 -15.53 4.90
N GLY A 82 -2.03 -14.90 4.60
CA GLY A 82 -2.75 -13.99 5.50
C GLY A 82 -2.71 -12.50 5.11
N ASP A 83 -1.89 -12.09 4.14
CA ASP A 83 -1.94 -10.75 3.55
C ASP A 83 -3.11 -10.66 2.55
N LEU A 84 -4.27 -10.25 3.05
CA LEU A 84 -5.50 -10.22 2.26
C LEU A 84 -5.62 -8.93 1.45
N ASN A 85 -4.82 -7.92 1.75
CA ASN A 85 -4.86 -6.62 1.09
C ASN A 85 -3.74 -6.43 0.04
N GLY A 86 -2.72 -7.28 0.05
CA GLY A 86 -1.63 -7.34 -0.91
C GLY A 86 -0.52 -6.31 -0.67
N ASP A 87 -0.37 -5.78 0.54
CA ASP A 87 0.64 -4.77 0.88
C ASP A 87 1.99 -5.37 1.34
N GLY A 88 2.07 -6.69 1.41
CA GLY A 88 3.25 -7.45 1.82
C GLY A 88 3.42 -7.58 3.33
N ARG A 89 2.39 -7.23 4.12
CA ARG A 89 2.38 -7.37 5.59
C ARG A 89 1.15 -8.16 6.02
N ILE A 90 1.23 -8.68 7.24
CA ILE A 90 0.08 -9.26 7.93
C ILE A 90 -0.17 -8.39 9.14
N ASP A 91 -1.26 -7.63 9.13
CA ASP A 91 -1.64 -6.75 10.23
C ASP A 91 -3.16 -6.67 10.43
N ILE A 92 -3.59 -5.76 11.31
CA ILE A 92 -4.99 -5.62 11.70
C ILE A 92 -5.90 -5.23 10.52
N LEU A 93 -5.36 -4.65 9.44
CA LEU A 93 -6.13 -4.32 8.24
C LEU A 93 -6.56 -5.57 7.48
N ASP A 94 -5.73 -6.62 7.48
CA ASP A 94 -6.09 -7.92 6.92
C ASP A 94 -7.21 -8.58 7.72
N ALA A 95 -7.10 -8.55 9.06
CA ALA A 95 -8.16 -9.04 9.94
C ALA A 95 -9.48 -8.28 9.77
N TRP A 96 -9.41 -6.96 9.60
CA TRP A 96 -10.59 -6.15 9.32
C TRP A 96 -11.23 -6.54 7.98
N ARG A 97 -10.42 -6.76 6.93
CA ARG A 97 -10.91 -7.20 5.63
C ARG A 97 -11.61 -8.54 5.72
N LEU A 98 -10.98 -9.53 6.35
CA LEU A 98 -11.57 -10.86 6.58
C LEU A 98 -12.90 -10.79 7.33
N SER A 99 -12.95 -9.99 8.40
CA SER A 99 -14.20 -9.77 9.16
C SER A 99 -15.32 -9.16 8.31
N SER A 100 -14.95 -8.33 7.32
CA SER A 100 -15.91 -7.74 6.39
C SER A 100 -16.40 -8.76 5.38
N ASP A 101 -15.51 -9.61 4.86
CA ASP A 101 -15.83 -10.64 3.89
C ASP A 101 -16.74 -11.73 4.51
N LEU A 102 -16.49 -12.12 5.77
CA LEU A 102 -17.37 -13.00 6.54
C LEU A 102 -18.79 -12.42 6.70
N ARG A 103 -18.89 -11.10 6.85
CA ARG A 103 -20.17 -10.40 7.02
C ARG A 103 -20.93 -10.22 5.70
N THR A 104 -20.23 -10.05 4.58
CA THR A 104 -20.82 -9.86 3.25
C THR A 104 -20.97 -11.17 2.47
N GLY A 105 -20.32 -12.24 2.92
CA GLY A 105 -20.25 -13.52 2.21
C GLY A 105 -19.39 -13.46 0.94
N GLN A 106 -18.44 -12.51 0.85
CA GLN A 106 -17.59 -12.29 -0.33
C GLN A 106 -16.14 -12.72 -0.08
N GLY A 107 -15.94 -13.88 0.56
CA GLY A 107 -14.61 -14.41 0.85
C GLY A 107 -13.82 -14.75 -0.42
N GLN A 108 -12.54 -14.40 -0.42
CA GLN A 108 -11.58 -14.83 -1.44
C GLN A 108 -10.94 -16.15 -0.98
N ASP A 109 -10.60 -17.06 -1.90
CA ASP A 109 -9.96 -18.35 -1.56
C ASP A 109 -8.68 -18.22 -0.70
N GLN A 110 -8.06 -17.04 -0.70
CA GLN A 110 -6.86 -16.72 0.08
C GLN A 110 -7.15 -16.46 1.57
N ALA A 111 -8.43 -16.34 1.94
CA ALA A 111 -8.91 -16.13 3.30
C ALA A 111 -9.20 -17.43 4.07
N ASP A 112 -9.21 -18.57 3.39
CA ASP A 112 -9.21 -19.90 4.01
C ASP A 112 -7.77 -20.19 4.46
N LEU A 113 -7.48 -19.88 5.72
CA LEU A 113 -6.14 -19.96 6.31
C LEU A 113 -5.84 -21.35 6.88
N ASP A 114 -6.87 -22.17 7.06
CA ASP A 114 -6.71 -23.55 7.54
C ASP A 114 -6.88 -24.64 6.49
N ALA A 115 -7.21 -24.24 5.27
CA ALA A 115 -7.41 -25.07 4.09
C ALA A 115 -8.52 -26.11 4.27
N ASP A 116 -9.57 -25.80 5.05
CA ASP A 116 -10.73 -26.67 5.23
C ASP A 116 -11.78 -26.52 4.11
N GLY A 117 -11.63 -25.51 3.24
CA GLY A 117 -12.48 -25.23 2.10
C GLY A 117 -13.66 -24.31 2.40
N GLU A 118 -13.80 -23.83 3.62
CA GLU A 118 -14.77 -22.82 4.05
C GLU A 118 -14.04 -21.59 4.61
N ILE A 119 -14.67 -20.41 4.53
CA ILE A 119 -14.13 -19.19 5.15
C ILE A 119 -15.00 -18.89 6.35
N THR A 120 -14.47 -19.14 7.54
CA THR A 120 -15.19 -19.13 8.80
C THR A 120 -14.55 -18.18 9.81
N PRO A 121 -15.19 -17.92 10.97
CA PRO A 121 -14.55 -17.18 12.05
C PRO A 121 -13.25 -17.82 12.57
N ASP A 122 -13.05 -19.12 12.38
CA ASP A 122 -11.84 -19.82 12.82
C ASP A 122 -10.61 -19.33 12.03
N ASP A 123 -10.77 -18.97 10.74
CA ASP A 123 -9.72 -18.33 9.94
C ASP A 123 -9.31 -16.96 10.51
N LEU A 124 -10.31 -16.18 10.97
CA LEU A 124 -10.06 -14.87 11.55
C LEU A 124 -9.26 -14.98 12.86
N ASP A 125 -9.57 -15.96 13.70
CA ASP A 125 -8.83 -16.20 14.92
C ASP A 125 -7.36 -16.57 14.63
N ARG A 126 -7.11 -17.40 13.61
CA ARG A 126 -5.73 -17.72 13.18
C ARG A 126 -4.97 -16.52 12.65
N LEU A 127 -5.63 -15.67 11.87
CA LEU A 127 -5.03 -14.44 11.37
C LEU A 127 -4.62 -13.52 12.53
N LEU A 128 -5.48 -13.39 13.54
CA LEU A 128 -5.18 -12.61 14.74
C LEU A 128 -4.02 -13.20 15.56
N GLU A 129 -3.96 -14.52 15.73
CA GLU A 129 -2.83 -15.19 16.36
C GLU A 129 -1.51 -14.91 15.63
N GLN A 130 -1.53 -14.93 14.29
CA GLN A 130 -0.37 -14.65 13.47
C GLN A 130 0.09 -13.19 13.63
N ILE A 131 -0.84 -12.23 13.64
CA ILE A 131 -0.55 -10.80 13.88
C ILE A 131 0.09 -10.60 15.26
N VAL A 132 -0.47 -11.23 16.30
CA VAL A 132 0.03 -11.13 17.68
C VAL A 132 1.42 -11.78 17.80
N SER A 133 1.61 -12.95 17.19
CA SER A 133 2.90 -13.65 17.19
C SER A 133 4.00 -12.85 16.49
N VAL A 134 3.68 -12.16 15.39
CA VAL A 134 4.61 -11.29 14.67
C VAL A 134 5.00 -10.06 15.52
N GLY A 135 4.08 -9.55 16.35
CA GLY A 135 4.36 -8.46 17.29
C GLY A 135 5.15 -8.85 18.55
N GLY A 136 5.11 -10.13 18.95
CA GLY A 136 5.73 -10.63 20.19
C GLY A 136 7.18 -11.14 20.07
N GLY A 137 7.72 -11.23 18.85
CA GLY A 137 8.98 -11.89 18.56
C GLY A 137 10.24 -11.03 18.58
N THR A 138 10.57 -10.37 19.71
CA THR A 138 11.97 -10.05 20.08
C THR A 138 12.06 -9.90 21.61
N SER A 139 12.66 -10.88 22.28
CA SER A 139 13.26 -10.74 23.62
C SER A 139 14.54 -11.56 23.67
#